data_AF-A0A0U1PWY9-F1
#
_entry.id   AF-A0A0U1PWY9-F1
#
_cell.length_a   1.000
_cell.length_b   1.000
_cell.length_c   1.000
_cell.angle_alpha   90.00
_cell.angle_beta   90.00
_cell.angle_gamma   90.00
#
_symmetry.space_group_name_H-M   'P 1'
#
loop_
_entity.id
_entity.type
_entity.pdbx_description
1 polymer ?
#
loop_
_entity_poly.entity_id
_entity_poly.type
_entity_poly.pdbx_seq_one_letter_code
_entity_poly.pdbx_strand_id
1 'polypeptide(L)'
;MPSPSDCPIEDIKNKTRTASNFASPIVLDLDGDGVIRTVGLSSGVNFDHAADGFAERTGWVAPGDGLLVWDGNANGAIDSGRELFGSETLLPNGMKAINGFDALKAFDVNGDGVIDANDPVFAQLRVWVDADTNARTGEGELLTLEEARVKSINLAYTNSNFVDAQGNAHRQVGSYTTTDGQTRAATDVWVKTDATYSLPTEWVEVPEDIALLPDAQGYGKVRDLRQAMAANDRRWSLIA
;
A
#
# COMPACT_ATOMS: atom_id res chain seq x y z
N MET A 1 42.04 17.86 -4.50
CA MET A 1 41.13 16.76 -4.09
C MET A 1 39.73 17.36 -4.02
N PRO A 2 38.71 16.78 -4.65
CA PRO A 2 37.36 17.31 -4.56
C PRO A 2 36.83 17.21 -3.12
N SER A 3 35.89 18.10 -2.78
CA SER A 3 35.31 18.32 -1.46
C SER A 3 34.44 17.12 -1.02
N PRO A 4 34.40 16.75 0.27
CA PRO A 4 33.54 15.69 0.79
C PRO A 4 32.03 15.94 0.66
N SER A 5 31.62 17.10 0.12
CA SER A 5 30.22 17.44 -0.20
C SER A 5 29.74 16.92 -1.56
N ASP A 6 30.61 16.36 -2.39
CA ASP A 6 30.24 15.86 -3.72
C ASP A 6 29.94 14.35 -3.69
N CYS A 7 29.17 13.91 -2.68
CA CYS A 7 28.69 12.53 -2.65
C CYS A 7 27.62 12.37 -3.74
N PRO A 8 27.83 11.54 -4.78
CA PRO A 8 26.86 11.37 -5.86
C PRO A 8 25.48 10.93 -5.35
N ILE A 9 25.46 10.30 -4.18
CA ILE A 9 24.25 9.85 -3.49
C ILE A 9 23.39 11.03 -3.03
N GLU A 10 23.97 12.13 -2.52
CA GLU A 10 23.19 13.30 -2.11
C GLU A 10 22.59 14.04 -3.32
N ASP A 11 23.34 14.10 -4.43
CA ASP A 11 22.87 14.69 -5.68
C ASP A 11 21.79 13.85 -6.36
N ILE A 12 21.88 12.52 -6.32
CA ILE A 12 20.82 11.62 -6.78
C ILE A 12 19.59 11.75 -5.89
N LYS A 13 19.75 11.75 -4.56
CA LYS A 13 18.67 11.99 -3.59
C LYS A 13 17.94 13.31 -3.87
N ASN A 14 18.67 14.37 -4.21
CA ASN A 14 18.08 15.67 -4.53
C ASN A 14 17.36 15.68 -5.90
N LYS A 15 17.82 14.88 -6.88
CA LYS A 15 17.19 14.74 -8.20
C LYS A 15 15.96 13.81 -8.18
N THR A 16 15.92 12.82 -7.29
CA THR A 16 14.75 11.92 -7.11
C THR A 16 13.77 12.40 -6.04
N ARG A 17 14.15 13.38 -5.21
CA ARG A 17 13.30 13.99 -4.15
C ARG A 17 11.94 14.48 -4.61
N THR A 18 11.79 14.78 -5.90
CA THR A 18 10.56 15.28 -6.53
C THR A 18 9.64 14.19 -7.08
N ALA A 19 10.03 12.91 -7.02
CA ALA A 19 9.19 11.78 -7.42
C ALA A 19 8.54 11.08 -6.21
N SER A 20 8.09 11.85 -5.21
CA SER A 20 7.16 11.31 -4.21
C SER A 20 5.82 11.06 -4.90
N ASN A 21 5.50 9.80 -5.12
CA ASN A 21 4.15 9.38 -5.48
C ASN A 21 3.34 9.22 -4.20
N PHE A 22 2.07 9.58 -4.26
CA PHE A 22 1.15 9.32 -3.17
C PHE A 22 0.27 8.14 -3.57
N ALA A 23 0.12 7.20 -2.64
CA ALA A 23 -0.82 6.09 -2.76
C ALA A 23 -1.89 6.24 -1.68
N SER A 24 -3.11 5.79 -1.98
CA SER A 24 -4.28 6.25 -1.24
C SER A 24 -5.14 5.11 -0.69
N PRO A 25 -4.68 4.32 0.29
CA PRO A 25 -5.55 3.32 0.90
C PRO A 25 -6.69 3.96 1.72
N ILE A 26 -7.85 3.31 1.73
CA ILE A 26 -8.88 3.53 2.74
C ILE A 26 -8.43 2.89 4.06
N VAL A 27 -8.49 3.69 5.13
CA VAL A 27 -8.23 3.29 6.50
C VAL A 27 -9.50 3.44 7.32
N LEU A 28 -9.83 2.42 8.11
CA LEU A 28 -10.96 2.39 9.02
C LEU A 28 -10.50 2.65 10.45
N ASP A 29 -11.20 3.56 11.13
CA ASP A 29 -11.03 3.81 12.56
C ASP A 29 -11.67 2.64 13.33
N LEU A 30 -10.85 1.71 13.84
CA LEU A 30 -11.32 0.49 14.50
C LEU A 30 -11.41 0.63 16.02
N ASP A 31 -10.65 1.54 16.63
CA ASP A 31 -10.71 1.79 18.07
C ASP A 31 -11.80 2.80 18.46
N GLY A 32 -12.33 3.54 17.48
CA GLY A 32 -13.48 4.44 17.61
C GLY A 32 -13.15 5.75 18.30
N ASP A 33 -11.89 6.19 18.28
CA ASP A 33 -11.48 7.46 18.87
C ASP A 33 -11.66 8.66 17.93
N GLY A 34 -12.07 8.40 16.68
CA GLY A 34 -12.32 9.41 15.65
C GLY A 34 -11.06 9.88 14.92
N VAL A 35 -9.91 9.26 15.14
CA VAL A 35 -8.62 9.67 14.58
C VAL A 35 -7.95 8.52 13.86
N ILE A 36 -7.79 8.66 12.55
CA ILE A 36 -6.91 7.78 11.78
C ILE A 36 -5.45 8.13 12.07
N ARG A 37 -4.69 7.16 12.55
CA ARG A 37 -3.29 7.31 12.94
C ARG A 37 -2.36 6.72 11.88
N THR A 38 -1.24 7.39 11.70
CA THR A 38 -0.22 6.95 10.75
C THR A 38 1.18 7.05 11.34
N VAL A 39 2.10 6.28 10.75
CA VAL A 39 3.54 6.42 10.93
C VAL A 39 4.14 7.06 9.69
N GLY A 40 5.24 7.80 9.87
CA GLY A 40 5.97 8.44 8.78
C GLY A 40 7.09 7.57 8.23
N LEU A 41 7.80 8.12 7.23
CA LEU A 41 8.96 7.47 6.61
C LEU A 41 10.01 7.00 7.62
N SER A 42 10.18 7.68 8.75
CA SER A 42 11.16 7.31 9.78
C SER A 42 10.92 5.92 10.40
N SER A 43 9.71 5.38 10.32
CA SER A 43 9.36 4.02 10.77
C SER A 43 10.11 2.92 10.03
N GLY A 44 10.49 3.16 8.77
CA GLY A 44 11.20 2.16 7.96
C GLY A 44 10.30 1.12 7.31
N VAL A 45 8.99 1.36 7.27
CA VAL A 45 8.04 0.53 6.52
C VAL A 45 8.29 0.65 5.02
N ASN A 46 8.25 -0.48 4.32
CA ASN A 46 8.40 -0.60 2.87
C ASN A 46 7.22 -1.37 2.29
N PHE A 47 6.54 -0.84 1.29
CA PHE A 47 5.41 -1.50 0.61
C PHE A 47 5.35 -1.14 -0.87
N ASP A 48 4.96 -2.08 -1.73
CA ASP A 48 4.85 -1.87 -3.19
C ASP A 48 3.47 -1.29 -3.52
N HIS A 49 3.34 0.02 -3.36
CA HIS A 49 2.07 0.68 -3.64
C HIS A 49 1.71 0.66 -5.13
N ALA A 50 2.69 0.76 -6.03
CA ALA A 50 2.44 0.86 -7.46
C ALA A 50 2.17 -0.50 -8.13
N ALA A 51 2.38 -1.59 -7.39
CA ALA A 51 2.37 -2.97 -7.88
C ALA A 51 3.31 -3.16 -9.08
N ASP A 52 4.55 -2.68 -8.95
CA ASP A 52 5.58 -2.75 -9.99
C ASP A 52 6.81 -3.59 -9.62
N GLY A 53 6.75 -4.27 -8.49
CA GLY A 53 7.77 -5.18 -8.01
C GLY A 53 8.83 -4.53 -7.12
N PHE A 54 8.63 -3.27 -6.71
CA PHE A 54 9.52 -2.54 -5.81
C PHE A 54 8.75 -1.92 -4.64
N ALA A 55 9.06 -2.34 -3.43
CA ALA A 55 8.48 -1.80 -2.21
C ALA A 55 9.21 -0.51 -1.78
N GLU A 56 8.59 0.65 -1.96
CA GLU A 56 9.14 1.93 -1.53
C GLU A 56 8.95 2.16 -0.03
N ARG A 57 9.89 2.91 0.57
CA ARG A 57 9.74 3.38 1.93
C ARG A 57 8.55 4.34 2.01
N THR A 58 7.65 4.10 2.96
CA THR A 58 6.33 4.75 2.94
C THR A 58 5.86 5.18 4.34
N GLY A 59 4.92 6.12 4.38
CA GLY A 59 4.05 6.29 5.53
C GLY A 59 3.06 5.13 5.59
N TRP A 60 2.59 4.78 6.79
CA TRP A 60 1.76 3.59 6.96
C TRP A 60 0.67 3.81 8.00
N VAL A 61 -0.36 2.96 8.00
CA VAL A 61 -1.35 2.93 9.08
C VAL A 61 -0.65 2.58 10.40
N ALA A 62 -1.03 3.23 11.49
CA ALA A 62 -0.53 2.87 12.81
C ALA A 62 -1.42 1.81 13.47
N PRO A 63 -0.91 1.02 14.44
CA PRO A 63 -1.71 0.05 15.16
C PRO A 63 -2.95 0.70 15.82
N GLY A 64 -4.08 -0.01 15.77
CA GLY A 64 -5.37 0.45 16.29
C GLY A 64 -6.40 0.76 15.21
N ASP A 65 -5.93 1.10 14.01
CA ASP A 65 -6.74 1.27 12.80
C ASP A 65 -6.47 0.12 11.81
N GLY A 66 -7.23 0.05 10.72
CA GLY A 66 -7.06 -1.02 9.72
C GLY A 66 -7.23 -0.56 8.29
N LEU A 67 -6.47 -1.17 7.38
CA LEU A 67 -6.57 -0.95 5.94
C LEU A 67 -7.72 -1.76 5.36
N LEU A 68 -8.53 -1.15 4.49
CA LEU A 68 -9.52 -1.89 3.71
C LEU A 68 -8.83 -2.56 2.52
N VAL A 69 -8.94 -3.88 2.41
CA VAL A 69 -8.17 -4.67 1.44
C VAL A 69 -9.02 -5.71 0.73
N TRP A 70 -8.53 -6.16 -0.42
CA TRP A 70 -9.05 -7.28 -1.18
C TRP A 70 -7.91 -8.00 -1.88
N ASP A 71 -7.68 -9.25 -1.45
CA ASP A 71 -6.79 -10.19 -2.12
C ASP A 71 -7.44 -10.65 -3.44
N GLY A 72 -7.23 -9.86 -4.49
CA GLY A 72 -7.80 -10.10 -5.81
C GLY A 72 -7.08 -11.19 -6.61
N ASN A 73 -5.86 -11.56 -6.21
CA ASN A 73 -5.08 -12.62 -6.85
C ASN A 73 -5.20 -13.97 -6.13
N ALA A 74 -5.83 -13.98 -4.95
CA ALA A 74 -6.07 -15.12 -4.08
C ALA A 74 -4.79 -15.84 -3.62
N ASN A 75 -3.70 -15.10 -3.39
CA ASN A 75 -2.44 -15.65 -2.91
C ASN A 75 -2.36 -15.77 -1.37
N GLY A 76 -3.37 -15.27 -0.66
CA GLY A 76 -3.47 -15.33 0.80
C GLY A 76 -2.67 -14.24 1.53
N ALA A 77 -2.13 -13.26 0.80
CA ALA A 77 -1.39 -12.13 1.33
C ALA A 77 -1.90 -10.83 0.70
N ILE A 78 -1.57 -9.70 1.33
CA ILE A 78 -1.73 -8.38 0.75
C ILE A 78 -0.32 -7.86 0.53
N ASP A 79 0.14 -7.91 -0.71
CA ASP A 79 1.55 -7.69 -1.07
C ASP A 79 1.76 -6.52 -2.03
N SER A 80 0.67 -5.93 -2.53
CA SER A 80 0.75 -4.77 -3.41
C SER A 80 -0.41 -3.79 -3.25
N GLY A 81 -0.22 -2.54 -3.70
CA GLY A 81 -1.26 -1.51 -3.64
C GLY A 81 -2.49 -1.79 -4.51
N ARG A 82 -2.45 -2.79 -5.40
CA ARG A 82 -3.63 -3.28 -6.12
C ARG A 82 -4.66 -3.93 -5.21
N GLU A 83 -4.21 -4.42 -4.06
CA GLU A 83 -5.02 -5.13 -3.08
C GLU A 83 -5.43 -4.23 -1.91
N LEU A 84 -4.90 -3.00 -1.85
CA LEU A 84 -5.41 -1.95 -1.00
C LEU A 84 -6.53 -1.22 -1.73
N PHE A 85 -7.69 -1.05 -1.09
CA PHE A 85 -8.76 -0.22 -1.67
C PHE A 85 -8.33 1.24 -1.69
N GLY A 86 -8.12 1.80 -2.88
CA GLY A 86 -7.44 3.07 -3.03
C GLY A 86 -7.26 3.54 -4.47
N SER A 87 -6.41 4.55 -4.67
CA SER A 87 -6.04 5.05 -6.00
C SER A 87 -5.36 4.02 -6.92
N GLU A 88 -4.89 2.90 -6.36
CA GLU A 88 -4.21 1.83 -7.09
C GLU A 88 -5.12 0.64 -7.43
N THR A 89 -6.37 0.67 -6.94
CA THR A 89 -7.39 -0.31 -7.30
C THR A 89 -7.73 -0.22 -8.79
N LEU A 90 -7.73 -1.37 -9.47
CA LEU A 90 -8.17 -1.47 -10.86
C LEU A 90 -9.69 -1.55 -10.94
N LEU A 91 -10.28 -0.60 -11.65
CA LEU A 91 -11.69 -0.57 -11.96
C LEU A 91 -12.03 -1.60 -13.07
N PRO A 92 -13.31 -1.99 -13.24
CA PRO A 92 -13.73 -2.92 -14.29
C PRO A 92 -13.34 -2.51 -15.72
N ASN A 93 -13.10 -1.22 -15.95
CA ASN A 93 -12.64 -0.68 -17.25
C ASN A 93 -11.11 -0.75 -17.45
N GLY A 94 -10.37 -1.32 -16.49
CA GLY A 94 -8.91 -1.47 -16.52
C GLY A 94 -8.13 -0.20 -16.12
N MET A 95 -8.81 0.90 -15.79
CA MET A 95 -8.17 2.11 -15.27
C MET A 95 -8.03 2.05 -13.76
N LYS A 96 -7.06 2.80 -13.23
CA LYS A 96 -6.92 3.03 -11.79
C LYS A 96 -8.01 3.98 -11.28
N ALA A 97 -8.45 3.77 -10.04
CA ALA A 97 -9.37 4.68 -9.37
C ALA A 97 -8.72 6.04 -9.07
N ILE A 98 -9.53 7.08 -8.92
CA ILE A 98 -9.03 8.42 -8.54
C ILE A 98 -8.68 8.46 -7.04
N ASN A 99 -9.47 7.74 -6.23
CA ASN A 99 -9.32 7.55 -4.79
C ASN A 99 -10.09 6.26 -4.41
N GLY A 100 -9.93 5.78 -3.18
CA GLY A 100 -10.52 4.55 -2.69
C GLY A 100 -12.04 4.59 -2.58
N PHE A 101 -12.68 5.73 -2.34
CA PHE A 101 -14.15 5.79 -2.33
C PHE A 101 -14.72 5.68 -3.74
N ASP A 102 -14.07 6.29 -4.73
CA ASP A 102 -14.42 6.09 -6.13
C ASP A 102 -14.10 4.67 -6.61
N ALA A 103 -13.08 4.01 -6.01
CA ALA A 103 -12.86 2.59 -6.21
C ALA A 103 -14.05 1.77 -5.70
N LEU A 104 -14.50 2.00 -4.46
CA LEU A 104 -15.64 1.30 -3.87
C LEU A 104 -16.94 1.52 -4.66
N LYS A 105 -17.21 2.74 -5.14
CA LYS A 105 -18.40 3.04 -5.97
C LYS A 105 -18.49 2.18 -7.23
N ALA A 106 -17.38 1.73 -7.79
CA ALA A 106 -17.40 0.86 -8.96
C ALA A 106 -17.92 -0.55 -8.65
N PHE A 107 -18.03 -0.91 -7.37
CA PHE A 107 -18.50 -2.22 -6.90
C PHE A 107 -19.85 -2.16 -6.17
N ASP A 108 -20.46 -0.98 -6.06
CA ASP A 108 -21.84 -0.81 -5.59
C ASP A 108 -22.78 -1.19 -6.74
N VAL A 109 -23.24 -2.45 -6.73
CA VAL A 109 -24.00 -3.01 -7.86
C VAL A 109 -25.48 -2.64 -7.81
N ASN A 110 -26.00 -2.33 -6.62
CA ASN A 110 -27.39 -1.99 -6.41
C ASN A 110 -27.64 -0.46 -6.46
N GLY A 111 -26.58 0.35 -6.38
CA GLY A 111 -26.58 1.80 -6.50
C GLY A 111 -27.19 2.52 -5.30
N ASP A 112 -27.16 1.91 -4.11
CA ASP A 112 -27.77 2.48 -2.91
C ASP A 112 -26.82 3.43 -2.12
N GLY A 113 -25.56 3.55 -2.57
CA GLY A 113 -24.58 4.45 -1.99
C GLY A 113 -23.82 3.84 -0.81
N VAL A 114 -23.97 2.55 -0.54
CA VAL A 114 -23.16 1.82 0.44
C VAL A 114 -22.55 0.57 -0.19
N ILE A 115 -21.46 0.09 0.40
CA ILE A 115 -20.95 -1.27 0.17
C ILE A 115 -21.35 -2.11 1.37
N ASP A 116 -22.27 -3.06 1.15
CA ASP A 116 -22.80 -3.93 2.19
C ASP A 116 -23.04 -5.37 1.70
N ALA A 117 -23.70 -6.21 2.49
CA ALA A 117 -23.94 -7.61 2.14
C ALA A 117 -24.77 -7.84 0.85
N ASN A 118 -25.38 -6.78 0.28
CA ASN A 118 -26.06 -6.84 -1.01
C ASN A 118 -25.08 -6.70 -2.19
N ASP A 119 -23.82 -6.36 -1.94
CA ASP A 119 -22.77 -6.25 -2.95
C ASP A 119 -21.85 -7.48 -2.94
N PRO A 120 -21.64 -8.16 -4.08
CA PRO A 120 -20.78 -9.35 -4.16
C PRO A 120 -19.33 -9.13 -3.71
N VAL A 121 -18.82 -7.90 -3.81
CA VAL A 121 -17.46 -7.56 -3.35
C VAL A 121 -17.34 -7.65 -1.83
N PHE A 122 -18.41 -7.37 -1.08
CA PHE A 122 -18.38 -7.21 0.37
C PHE A 122 -17.87 -8.47 1.09
N ALA A 123 -18.25 -9.65 0.61
CA ALA A 123 -17.80 -10.92 1.18
C ALA A 123 -16.29 -11.20 0.95
N GLN A 124 -15.68 -10.53 -0.03
CA GLN A 124 -14.27 -10.66 -0.39
C GLN A 124 -13.39 -9.63 0.32
N LEU A 125 -13.98 -8.52 0.78
CA LEU A 125 -13.28 -7.50 1.53
C LEU A 125 -12.77 -8.05 2.86
N ARG A 126 -11.60 -7.55 3.27
CA ARG A 126 -10.99 -7.79 4.57
C ARG A 126 -10.53 -6.45 5.16
N VAL A 127 -10.26 -6.47 6.45
CA VAL A 127 -9.56 -5.40 7.16
C VAL A 127 -8.21 -5.93 7.58
N TRP A 128 -7.15 -5.28 7.12
CA TRP A 128 -5.79 -5.61 7.54
C TRP A 128 -5.37 -4.72 8.70
N VAL A 129 -5.17 -5.34 9.86
CA VAL A 129 -4.61 -4.72 11.06
C VAL A 129 -3.16 -5.17 11.19
N ASP A 130 -2.27 -4.35 10.65
CA ASP A 130 -0.81 -4.56 10.73
C ASP A 130 -0.32 -4.20 12.14
N ALA A 131 -0.28 -5.21 13.03
CA ALA A 131 -0.11 -4.99 14.46
C ALA A 131 1.35 -4.68 14.82
N ASP A 132 2.30 -5.21 14.06
CA ASP A 132 3.73 -4.97 14.24
C ASP A 132 4.29 -3.90 13.29
N THR A 133 3.45 -3.36 12.38
CA THR A 133 3.77 -2.26 11.47
C THR A 133 4.92 -2.64 10.53
N ASN A 134 4.87 -3.84 9.96
CA ASN A 134 5.93 -4.36 9.09
C ASN A 134 5.53 -4.40 7.59
N ALA A 135 4.28 -4.02 7.26
CA ALA A 135 3.67 -4.07 5.94
C ALA A 135 3.73 -5.45 5.26
N ARG A 136 3.58 -6.52 6.04
CA ARG A 136 3.43 -7.90 5.59
C ARG A 136 2.32 -8.56 6.38
N THR A 137 1.37 -9.15 5.67
CA THR A 137 0.26 -9.86 6.31
C THR A 137 0.76 -11.04 7.15
N GLY A 138 0.56 -10.96 8.46
CA GLY A 138 0.81 -12.02 9.42
C GLY A 138 -0.42 -12.86 9.76
N GLU A 139 -0.21 -13.93 10.51
CA GLU A 139 -1.30 -14.75 11.06
C GLU A 139 -2.15 -13.89 12.01
N GLY A 140 -3.46 -13.84 11.77
CA GLY A 140 -4.41 -13.09 12.59
C GLY A 140 -4.52 -11.59 12.27
N GLU A 141 -3.78 -11.08 11.29
CA GLU A 141 -3.83 -9.66 10.91
C GLU A 141 -4.92 -9.35 9.87
N LEU A 142 -5.37 -10.35 9.11
CA LEU A 142 -6.44 -10.21 8.14
C LEU A 142 -7.78 -10.63 8.76
N LEU A 143 -8.62 -9.65 9.03
CA LEU A 143 -9.96 -9.84 9.58
C LEU A 143 -11.01 -9.81 8.48
N THR A 144 -12.03 -10.65 8.59
CA THR A 144 -13.28 -10.44 7.87
C THR A 144 -13.93 -9.13 8.29
N LEU A 145 -14.79 -8.56 7.43
CA LEU A 145 -15.57 -7.37 7.80
C LEU A 145 -16.40 -7.60 9.07
N GLU A 146 -16.96 -8.80 9.25
CA GLU A 146 -17.71 -9.14 10.47
C GLU A 146 -16.83 -9.18 11.72
N GLU A 147 -15.63 -9.78 11.66
CA GLU A 147 -14.66 -9.79 12.76
C GLU A 147 -14.19 -8.37 13.12
N ALA A 148 -13.99 -7.53 12.12
CA ALA A 148 -13.69 -6.10 12.28
C ALA A 148 -14.93 -5.25 12.66
N ARG A 149 -16.10 -5.88 12.82
CA ARG A 149 -17.39 -5.24 13.14
C ARG A 149 -17.85 -4.22 12.11
N VAL A 150 -17.48 -4.35 10.85
CA VAL A 150 -17.94 -3.53 9.72
C VAL A 150 -19.22 -4.14 9.16
N LYS A 151 -20.32 -3.39 9.20
CA LYS A 151 -21.62 -3.77 8.62
C LYS A 151 -21.82 -3.22 7.21
N SER A 152 -21.43 -1.98 6.99
CA SER A 152 -21.51 -1.33 5.68
C SER A 152 -20.53 -0.17 5.60
N ILE A 153 -20.06 0.16 4.40
CA ILE A 153 -19.16 1.29 4.15
C ILE A 153 -19.91 2.34 3.34
N ASN A 154 -19.95 3.58 3.80
CA ASN A 154 -20.65 4.67 3.10
C ASN A 154 -19.75 5.23 1.99
N LEU A 155 -20.31 5.38 0.79
CA LEU A 155 -19.58 5.88 -0.38
C LEU A 155 -19.53 7.41 -0.45
N ALA A 156 -20.34 8.10 0.35
CA ALA A 156 -20.28 9.53 0.51
C ALA A 156 -19.08 9.93 1.37
N TYR A 157 -18.35 10.93 0.90
CA TYR A 157 -17.19 11.49 1.59
C TYR A 157 -17.16 13.01 1.46
N THR A 158 -16.35 13.64 2.31
CA THR A 158 -15.99 15.05 2.22
C THR A 158 -14.51 15.19 1.92
N ASN A 159 -14.14 16.22 1.15
CA ASN A 159 -12.74 16.50 0.88
C ASN A 159 -12.10 17.28 2.05
N SER A 160 -10.89 16.90 2.42
CA SER A 160 -10.10 17.47 3.49
C SER A 160 -8.72 17.87 3.00
N ASN A 161 -8.21 18.95 3.59
CA ASN A 161 -6.83 19.43 3.38
C ASN A 161 -5.92 19.07 4.56
N PHE A 162 -6.40 18.24 5.50
CA PHE A 162 -5.63 17.83 6.66
C PHE A 162 -4.43 16.97 6.24
N VAL A 163 -3.28 17.29 6.84
CA VAL A 163 -2.04 16.53 6.75
C VAL A 163 -1.58 16.32 8.18
N ASP A 164 -1.32 15.07 8.55
CA ASP A 164 -0.88 14.75 9.91
C ASP A 164 0.59 15.13 10.15
N ALA A 165 1.05 14.95 11.38
CA ALA A 165 2.43 15.26 11.78
C ALA A 165 3.49 14.43 11.02
N GLN A 166 3.09 13.32 10.39
CA GLN A 166 3.96 12.45 9.62
C GLN A 166 4.03 12.83 8.13
N GLY A 167 3.23 13.79 7.71
CA GLY A 167 3.16 14.26 6.33
C GLY A 167 2.25 13.42 5.44
N ASN A 168 1.43 12.54 6.01
CA ASN A 168 0.41 11.79 5.28
C ASN A 168 -0.87 12.63 5.21
N ALA A 169 -1.51 12.67 4.05
CA ALA A 169 -2.66 13.55 3.81
C ALA A 169 -3.98 12.78 3.88
N HIS A 170 -4.91 13.24 4.71
CA HIS A 170 -6.22 12.61 4.90
C HIS A 170 -7.20 13.35 4.00
N ARG A 171 -7.46 12.80 2.80
CA ARG A 171 -8.06 13.57 1.69
C ARG A 171 -9.56 13.38 1.57
N GLN A 172 -10.06 12.14 1.59
CA GLN A 172 -11.49 11.87 1.57
C GLN A 172 -11.88 11.29 2.92
N VAL A 173 -12.74 12.01 3.65
CA VAL A 173 -13.26 11.60 4.95
C VAL A 173 -14.70 11.15 4.78
N GLY A 174 -14.93 9.84 4.91
CA GLY A 174 -16.23 9.19 4.87
C GLY A 174 -16.51 8.48 6.18
N SER A 175 -17.33 7.42 6.11
CA SER A 175 -17.73 6.67 7.30
C SER A 175 -18.08 5.23 6.98
N TYR A 176 -18.12 4.39 8.01
CA TYR A 176 -18.70 3.05 7.94
C TYR A 176 -19.64 2.85 9.13
N THR A 177 -20.61 1.96 8.96
CA THR A 177 -21.52 1.55 10.04
C THR A 177 -21.01 0.24 10.62
N THR A 178 -20.94 0.16 11.94
CA THR A 178 -20.54 -1.06 12.64
C THR A 178 -21.71 -2.04 12.81
N THR A 179 -21.41 -3.29 13.15
CA THR A 179 -22.45 -4.32 13.40
C THR A 179 -23.36 -4.01 14.59
N ASP A 180 -22.88 -3.22 15.56
CA ASP A 180 -23.69 -2.68 16.66
C ASP A 180 -24.40 -1.35 16.34
N GLY A 181 -24.31 -0.87 15.09
CA GLY A 181 -25.06 0.28 14.59
C GLY A 181 -24.42 1.65 14.87
N GLN A 182 -23.18 1.69 15.35
CA GLN A 182 -22.42 2.94 15.47
C GLN A 182 -21.89 3.38 14.11
N THR A 183 -21.62 4.68 13.97
CA THR A 183 -20.94 5.24 12.80
C THR A 183 -19.52 5.61 13.19
N ARG A 184 -18.54 5.17 12.40
CA ARG A 184 -17.11 5.41 12.62
C ARG A 184 -16.45 5.95 11.36
N ALA A 185 -15.25 6.52 11.51
CA ALA A 185 -14.54 7.14 10.39
C ALA A 185 -13.97 6.09 9.42
N ALA A 186 -14.08 6.37 8.13
CA ALA A 186 -13.33 5.73 7.07
C ALA A 186 -12.67 6.83 6.26
N THR A 187 -11.35 6.77 6.07
CA THR A 187 -10.59 7.86 5.44
C THR A 187 -9.69 7.33 4.36
N ASP A 188 -9.72 7.95 3.19
CA ASP A 188 -8.69 7.77 2.17
C ASP A 188 -7.44 8.59 2.58
N VAL A 189 -6.39 7.85 2.94
CA VAL A 189 -5.12 8.41 3.42
C VAL A 189 -4.08 8.32 2.33
N TRP A 190 -3.63 9.47 1.86
CA TRP A 190 -2.57 9.62 0.86
C TRP A 190 -1.22 9.58 1.56
N VAL A 191 -0.62 8.39 1.60
CA VAL A 191 0.66 8.15 2.26
C VAL A 191 1.82 8.64 1.41
N LYS A 192 2.82 9.20 2.08
CA LYS A 192 4.03 9.68 1.42
C LYS A 192 4.97 8.51 1.13
N THR A 193 5.50 8.44 -0.08
CA THR A 193 6.56 7.48 -0.43
C THR A 193 7.90 8.18 -0.70
N ASP A 194 8.99 7.44 -0.45
CA ASP A 194 10.36 7.75 -0.85
C ASP A 194 10.91 6.61 -1.71
N ALA A 195 10.77 6.76 -3.03
CA ALA A 195 11.25 5.80 -4.00
C ALA A 195 12.77 5.62 -4.00
N THR A 196 13.53 6.51 -3.38
CA THR A 196 15.00 6.38 -3.27
C THR A 196 15.39 5.16 -2.42
N TYR A 197 14.55 4.81 -1.44
CA TYR A 197 14.73 3.63 -0.60
C TYR A 197 13.66 2.60 -0.94
N SER A 198 13.92 1.82 -2.00
CA SER A 198 13.05 0.74 -2.46
C SER A 198 13.76 -0.61 -2.41
N LEU A 199 12.97 -1.66 -2.21
CA LEU A 199 13.44 -3.04 -2.16
C LEU A 199 12.68 -3.86 -3.20
N PRO A 200 13.33 -4.73 -3.98
CA PRO A 200 12.58 -5.65 -4.83
C PRO A 200 11.69 -6.56 -3.98
N THR A 201 10.44 -6.76 -4.39
CA THR A 201 9.48 -7.61 -3.67
C THR A 201 9.79 -9.09 -3.85
N GLU A 202 10.33 -9.47 -5.02
CA GLU A 202 10.81 -10.82 -5.28
C GLU A 202 12.34 -10.89 -5.24
N TRP A 203 12.90 -11.83 -4.50
CA TRP A 203 14.36 -12.09 -4.49
C TRP A 203 14.67 -13.37 -5.27
N VAL A 204 15.67 -13.31 -6.13
CA VAL A 204 16.15 -14.49 -6.88
C VAL A 204 17.36 -15.05 -6.16
N GLU A 205 17.41 -16.38 -6.01
CA GLU A 205 18.60 -17.07 -5.55
C GLU A 205 19.77 -16.73 -6.48
N VAL A 206 20.87 -16.25 -5.90
CA VAL A 206 22.07 -15.87 -6.67
C VAL A 206 22.96 -17.10 -6.78
N PRO A 207 23.17 -17.65 -8.00
CA PRO A 207 24.10 -18.75 -8.24
C PRO A 207 25.52 -18.43 -7.76
N GLU A 208 26.28 -19.45 -7.36
CA GLU A 208 27.61 -19.28 -6.75
C GLU A 208 28.59 -18.54 -7.67
N ASP A 209 28.53 -18.76 -8.98
CA ASP A 209 29.35 -18.08 -9.98
C ASP A 209 29.02 -16.58 -10.08
N ILE A 210 27.74 -16.19 -9.95
CA ILE A 210 27.32 -14.78 -9.89
C ILE A 210 27.66 -14.16 -8.52
N ALA A 211 27.58 -14.94 -7.43
CA ALA A 211 27.88 -14.47 -6.09
C ALA A 211 29.34 -13.99 -5.94
N LEU A 212 30.27 -14.58 -6.72
CA LEU A 212 31.69 -14.23 -6.78
C LEU A 212 32.00 -12.95 -7.57
N LEU A 213 31.04 -12.41 -8.31
CA LEU A 213 31.22 -11.20 -9.11
C LEU A 213 31.13 -9.93 -8.25
N PRO A 214 31.79 -8.82 -8.65
CA PRO A 214 31.57 -7.52 -8.05
C PRO A 214 30.08 -7.16 -8.06
N ASP A 215 29.60 -6.61 -6.95
CA ASP A 215 28.22 -6.16 -6.83
C ASP A 215 28.13 -4.64 -6.90
N ALA A 216 27.00 -4.16 -7.40
CA ALA A 216 26.65 -2.75 -7.35
C ALA A 216 25.25 -2.64 -6.77
N GLN A 217 25.10 -1.85 -5.72
CA GLN A 217 23.82 -1.59 -5.09
C GLN A 217 22.90 -0.86 -6.07
N GLY A 218 21.70 -1.39 -6.24
CA GLY A 218 20.61 -0.76 -6.97
C GLY A 218 20.00 0.41 -6.18
N TYR A 219 19.46 1.39 -6.91
CA TYR A 219 18.74 2.51 -6.32
C TYR A 219 17.45 2.75 -7.09
N GLY A 220 16.37 3.10 -6.37
CA GLY A 220 15.06 3.18 -7.00
C GLY A 220 14.59 1.82 -7.52
N LYS A 221 13.99 1.83 -8.70
CA LYS A 221 13.45 0.62 -9.35
C LYS A 221 14.50 -0.23 -10.07
N VAL A 222 15.73 -0.24 -9.56
CA VAL A 222 16.84 -1.00 -10.10
C VAL A 222 17.29 -1.99 -9.03
N ARG A 223 17.34 -3.28 -9.40
CA ARG A 223 17.88 -4.35 -8.55
C ARG A 223 19.39 -4.22 -8.43
N ASP A 224 19.95 -4.74 -7.34
CA ASP A 224 21.40 -4.96 -7.23
C ASP A 224 21.92 -5.75 -8.45
N LEU A 225 23.16 -5.46 -8.88
CA LEU A 225 23.72 -6.04 -10.10
C LEU A 225 23.66 -7.57 -10.09
N ARG A 226 24.03 -8.21 -8.97
CA ARG A 226 23.96 -9.68 -8.84
C ARG A 226 22.53 -10.22 -8.90
N GLN A 227 21.56 -9.52 -8.32
CA GLN A 227 20.14 -9.89 -8.42
C GLN A 227 19.63 -9.77 -9.86
N ALA A 228 20.01 -8.71 -10.58
CA ALA A 228 19.66 -8.53 -11.98
C ALA A 228 20.25 -9.65 -12.85
N MET A 229 21.52 -10.03 -12.63
CA MET A 229 22.18 -11.12 -13.35
C MET A 229 21.51 -12.47 -13.07
N ALA A 230 21.21 -12.79 -11.81
CA ALA A 230 20.56 -14.04 -11.42
C ALA A 230 19.13 -14.16 -11.96
N ALA A 231 18.35 -13.07 -11.90
CA ALA A 231 17.00 -13.01 -12.49
C ALA A 231 17.03 -13.17 -14.02
N ASN A 232 18.06 -12.61 -14.66
CA ASN A 232 18.28 -12.76 -16.09
C ASN A 232 18.53 -14.24 -16.39
N ASP A 233 19.52 -14.89 -15.80
CA ASP A 233 19.91 -16.28 -16.12
C ASP A 233 18.75 -17.30 -16.04
N ARG A 234 17.87 -17.19 -15.02
CA ARG A 234 16.64 -18.01 -14.92
C ARG A 234 15.74 -17.90 -16.16
N ARG A 235 15.66 -16.73 -16.79
CA ARG A 235 14.78 -16.48 -17.95
C ARG A 235 15.24 -17.22 -19.22
N TRP A 236 16.51 -17.57 -19.36
CA TRP A 236 17.01 -18.39 -20.49
C TRP A 236 16.82 -19.89 -20.22
N SER A 237 16.91 -20.33 -18.97
CA SER A 237 16.69 -21.73 -18.61
C SER A 237 15.26 -22.24 -18.84
N LEU A 238 14.28 -21.33 -18.88
CA LEU A 238 12.86 -21.64 -19.12
C LEU A 238 12.45 -21.61 -20.61
N ILE A 239 13.37 -21.26 -21.51
CA ILE A 239 13.12 -21.18 -22.98
C ILE A 239 13.84 -22.33 -23.71
N ALA A 240 14.48 -23.26 -22.97
CA ALA A 240 15.21 -24.41 -23.52
C ALA A 240 14.40 -25.71 -23.45
#